data_AF-A0A652L426-F1
#
_entry.id   AF-A0A652L426-F1
#
_cell.length_a   1.000
_cell.length_b   1.000
_cell.length_c   1.000
_cell.angle_alpha   90.00
_cell.angle_beta   90.00
_cell.angle_gamma   90.00
#
_symmetry.space_group_name_H-M   'P 1'
#
loop_
_entity.id
_entity.type
_entity.pdbx_description
1 polymer ?
#
loop_
_entity_poly.entity_id
_entity_poly.type
_entity_poly.pdbx_seq_one_letter_code
_entity_poly.pdbx_strand_id
1 'polypeptide(L)'
;MSRRTTARTGGALTAAALLLATGCTTMSNDAGLPYEPQPMKVTAAKDLVRSRSSTIFDTAGLREANNGAPDASPCDGVDDGFRVRHFWSMYGPDADALKQAMERLHQELPAKGWKVLRFEPAKSQAKQLQLDVEHEKDHHTATIELLLPSTYKDASKWEKATRDSLSVSLTSPCYTDPEYTVGD
;
A
#
# COMPACT_ATOMS: atom_id res chain seq x y z
N MET A 1 -10.17 26.63 -87.29
CA MET A 1 -9.06 27.58 -87.08
C MET A 1 -8.16 27.06 -85.98
N SER A 2 -6.83 27.12 -86.20
CA SER A 2 -5.67 27.13 -85.27
C SER A 2 -5.88 26.83 -83.78
N ARG A 3 -4.96 26.22 -83.01
CA ARG A 3 -3.60 25.67 -83.17
C ARG A 3 -3.31 24.94 -81.84
N ARG A 4 -2.32 24.04 -81.89
CA ARG A 4 -1.65 23.34 -80.77
C ARG A 4 -1.21 24.31 -79.64
N THR A 5 -0.93 23.81 -78.44
CA THR A 5 0.44 23.76 -77.86
C THR A 5 0.44 23.08 -76.46
N THR A 6 1.37 22.15 -76.31
CA THR A 6 1.84 21.43 -75.12
C THR A 6 2.57 22.34 -74.10
N ALA A 7 2.50 22.04 -72.80
CA ALA A 7 3.63 22.26 -71.88
C ALA A 7 3.50 21.47 -70.56
N ARG A 8 4.62 20.82 -70.21
CA ARG A 8 4.95 20.09 -68.98
C ARG A 8 5.10 21.01 -67.76
N THR A 9 5.17 20.35 -66.59
CA THR A 9 5.89 20.65 -65.31
C THR A 9 4.88 20.60 -64.16
N GLY A 10 5.06 19.88 -63.05
CA GLY A 10 6.26 19.44 -62.35
C GLY A 10 6.13 19.91 -60.88
N GLY A 11 6.22 18.99 -59.92
CA GLY A 11 6.23 19.29 -58.47
C GLY A 11 5.01 18.74 -57.73
N ALA A 12 5.10 18.24 -56.50
CA ALA A 12 6.23 17.98 -55.62
C ALA A 12 5.79 16.90 -54.60
N LEU A 13 6.70 15.99 -54.25
CA LEU A 13 6.56 15.06 -53.13
C LEU A 13 6.48 15.87 -51.82
N THR A 14 5.44 15.67 -51.02
CA THR A 14 5.49 15.96 -49.58
C THR A 14 4.91 14.76 -48.83
N ALA A 15 5.81 13.90 -48.37
CA ALA A 15 5.49 12.85 -47.41
C ALA A 15 5.32 13.50 -46.04
N ALA A 16 4.09 13.51 -45.53
CA ALA A 16 3.81 13.92 -44.15
C ALA A 16 4.25 12.79 -43.20
N ALA A 17 5.43 12.94 -42.61
CA ALA A 17 5.86 12.09 -41.50
C ALA A 17 5.11 12.51 -40.23
N LEU A 18 4.16 11.69 -39.79
CA LEU A 18 3.54 11.79 -38.47
C LEU A 18 4.57 11.39 -37.42
N LEU A 19 5.19 12.39 -36.78
CA LEU A 19 5.97 12.18 -35.56
C LEU A 19 4.99 11.84 -34.42
N LEU A 20 4.89 10.55 -34.10
CA LEU A 20 4.27 10.08 -32.86
C LEU A 20 5.10 10.61 -31.69
N ALA A 21 4.66 11.72 -31.09
CA ALA A 21 5.17 12.16 -29.81
C ALA A 21 4.74 11.15 -28.75
N THR A 22 5.54 10.10 -28.54
CA THR A 22 5.55 9.37 -27.28
C THR A 22 6.10 10.34 -26.23
N GLY A 23 5.21 11.14 -25.66
CA GLY A 23 5.51 11.98 -24.51
C GLY A 23 5.85 11.09 -23.34
N CYS A 24 7.15 10.88 -23.10
CA CYS A 24 7.64 10.53 -21.79
C CYS A 24 7.34 11.72 -20.88
N THR A 25 6.21 11.67 -20.18
CA THR A 25 5.93 12.61 -19.09
C THR A 25 7.02 12.40 -18.03
N THR A 26 7.98 13.31 -18.02
CA THR A 26 8.82 13.59 -16.85
C THR A 26 7.88 13.81 -15.66
N MET A 27 7.88 12.90 -14.69
CA MET A 27 7.24 13.13 -13.40
C MET A 27 7.92 14.35 -12.78
N SER A 28 7.22 15.48 -12.76
CA SER A 28 7.59 16.60 -11.91
C SER A 28 7.54 16.12 -10.46
N ASN A 29 8.67 16.21 -9.77
CA ASN A 29 8.75 15.99 -8.33
C ASN A 29 8.09 17.17 -7.59
N ASP A 30 6.76 17.27 -7.66
CA ASP A 30 6.02 18.01 -6.64
C ASP A 30 6.00 17.10 -5.41
N ALA A 31 7.01 17.27 -4.56
CA ALA A 31 7.25 16.49 -3.34
C ALA A 31 6.26 16.85 -2.21
N GLY A 32 5.00 17.11 -2.55
CA GLY A 32 3.93 17.39 -1.61
C GLY A 32 2.98 16.20 -1.48
N LEU A 33 2.44 15.99 -0.28
CA LEU A 33 1.33 15.05 -0.10
C LEU A 33 0.08 15.56 -0.86
N PRO A 34 -0.78 14.67 -1.37
CA PRO A 34 -2.03 15.07 -2.05
C PRO A 34 -3.10 15.59 -1.06
N TYR A 35 -2.73 15.87 0.18
CA TYR A 35 -3.56 16.36 1.27
C TYR A 35 -2.72 17.15 2.27
N GLU A 36 -3.38 17.99 3.07
CA GLU A 36 -2.76 18.70 4.18
C GLU A 36 -2.70 17.80 5.44
N PRO A 37 -1.51 17.48 5.99
CA PRO A 37 -1.37 16.71 7.22
C PRO A 37 -2.09 17.35 8.39
N GLN A 38 -2.75 16.52 9.20
CA GLN A 38 -3.45 17.00 10.39
C GLN A 38 -2.47 17.15 11.56
N PRO A 39 -2.58 18.21 12.39
CA PRO A 39 -1.80 18.33 13.60
C PRO A 39 -2.16 17.22 14.61
N MET A 40 -1.16 16.50 15.11
CA MET A 40 -1.36 15.46 16.13
C MET A 40 -0.07 15.20 16.90
N LYS A 41 -0.15 15.13 18.24
CA LYS A 41 1.00 14.73 19.05
C LYS A 41 1.45 13.31 18.76
N VAL A 42 2.76 13.07 18.72
CA VAL A 42 3.35 11.74 18.42
C VAL A 42 2.77 10.64 19.31
N THR A 43 2.64 10.91 20.62
CA THR A 43 2.06 9.97 21.59
C THR A 43 0.60 9.62 21.27
N ALA A 44 -0.22 10.62 20.94
CA ALA A 44 -1.60 10.41 20.55
C ALA A 44 -1.72 9.61 19.24
N ALA A 45 -0.83 9.85 18.27
CA ALA A 45 -0.77 9.08 17.04
C ALA A 45 -0.37 7.60 17.30
N LYS A 46 0.62 7.36 18.17
CA LYS A 46 1.01 6.00 18.58
C LYS A 46 -0.13 5.27 19.30
N ASP A 47 -0.87 5.95 20.16
CA ASP A 47 -2.04 5.39 20.84
C ASP A 47 -3.18 5.07 19.87
N LEU A 48 -3.43 5.93 18.89
CA LEU A 48 -4.43 5.70 17.85
C LEU A 48 -4.07 4.48 16.99
N VAL A 49 -2.82 4.38 16.52
CA VAL A 49 -2.34 3.22 15.76
C VAL A 49 -2.44 1.94 16.59
N ARG A 50 -2.11 1.99 17.89
CA ARG A 50 -2.27 0.84 18.79
C ARG A 50 -3.73 0.41 18.89
N SER A 51 -4.65 1.35 19.08
CA SER A 51 -6.10 1.08 19.15
C SER A 51 -6.64 0.45 17.85
N ARG A 52 -6.21 0.96 16.69
CA ARG A 52 -6.56 0.39 15.38
C ARG A 52 -5.99 -1.02 15.21
N SER A 53 -4.76 -1.25 15.64
CA SER A 53 -4.13 -2.57 15.62
C SER A 53 -4.87 -3.58 16.50
N SER A 54 -5.26 -3.18 17.71
CA SER A 54 -6.07 -4.04 18.60
C SER A 54 -7.41 -4.38 17.97
N THR A 55 -8.07 -3.43 17.29
CA THR A 55 -9.32 -3.71 16.57
C THR A 55 -9.14 -4.80 15.51
N ILE A 56 -8.03 -4.78 14.76
CA ILE A 56 -7.69 -5.82 13.79
C ILE A 56 -7.46 -7.15 14.50
N PHE A 57 -6.66 -7.19 15.58
CA PHE A 57 -6.39 -8.41 16.34
C PHE A 57 -7.67 -9.05 16.89
N ASP A 58 -8.50 -8.26 17.56
CA ASP A 58 -9.75 -8.72 18.18
C ASP A 58 -10.71 -9.27 17.11
N THR A 59 -10.76 -8.63 15.94
CA THR A 59 -11.60 -9.07 14.82
C THR A 59 -11.07 -10.33 14.17
N ALA A 60 -9.75 -10.55 14.14
CA ALA A 60 -9.19 -11.81 13.66
C ALA A 60 -9.55 -13.00 14.57
N GLY A 61 -9.81 -12.74 15.86
CA GLY A 61 -10.18 -13.77 16.84
C GLY A 61 -9.10 -14.83 17.09
N LEU A 62 -7.84 -14.47 16.86
CA LEU A 62 -6.66 -15.28 17.23
C LEU A 62 -6.21 -14.91 18.65
N ARG A 63 -5.40 -15.77 19.27
CA ARG A 63 -5.01 -15.64 20.69
C ARG A 63 -3.57 -15.23 20.92
N GLU A 64 -2.70 -15.43 19.94
CA GLU A 64 -1.27 -15.23 20.07
C GLU A 64 -0.80 -14.20 19.04
N ALA A 65 0.06 -13.27 19.47
CA ALA A 65 0.67 -12.26 18.61
C ALA A 65 2.06 -11.85 19.14
N ASN A 66 2.95 -11.42 18.24
CA ASN A 66 4.19 -10.73 18.60
C ASN A 66 3.99 -9.21 18.48
N ASN A 67 3.44 -8.61 19.52
CA ASN A 67 3.03 -7.22 19.49
C ASN A 67 4.21 -6.28 19.81
N GLY A 68 4.86 -5.76 18.77
CA GLY A 68 5.82 -4.66 18.89
C GLY A 68 5.13 -3.36 19.33
N ALA A 69 5.90 -2.33 19.65
CA ALA A 69 5.32 -0.99 19.81
C ALA A 69 5.20 -0.31 18.44
N PRO A 70 4.11 0.45 18.18
CA PRO A 70 4.06 1.37 17.04
C PRO A 70 5.19 2.40 17.14
N ASP A 71 5.78 2.74 16.00
CA ASP A 71 6.93 3.63 15.92
C ASP A 71 6.72 4.76 14.91
N ALA A 72 7.27 5.93 15.21
CA ALA A 72 7.15 7.12 14.38
C ALA A 72 8.34 7.24 13.42
N SER A 73 8.08 7.74 12.22
CA SER A 73 9.10 7.98 11.21
C SER A 73 8.75 9.23 10.41
N PRO A 74 9.73 9.99 9.90
CA PRO A 74 9.46 11.23 9.20
C PRO A 74 8.69 10.97 7.90
N CYS A 75 7.88 11.95 7.49
CA CYS A 75 7.32 11.98 6.15
C CYS A 75 8.22 12.79 5.22
N ASP A 76 8.42 12.27 4.01
CA ASP A 76 9.13 13.01 2.97
C ASP A 76 8.33 14.26 2.57
N GLY A 77 9.01 15.41 2.50
CA GLY A 77 8.43 16.66 1.99
C GLY A 77 7.45 17.37 2.94
N VAL A 78 7.42 17.00 4.22
CA VAL A 78 6.57 17.64 5.23
C VAL A 78 7.43 18.06 6.43
N ASP A 79 7.55 19.38 6.63
CA ASP A 79 8.22 19.93 7.82
C ASP A 79 7.49 19.50 9.09
N ASP A 80 8.25 19.07 10.09
CA ASP A 80 7.74 18.51 11.35
C ASP A 80 6.72 17.35 11.14
N GLY A 81 6.78 16.73 9.95
CA GLY A 81 5.85 15.70 9.51
C GLY A 81 6.31 14.30 9.89
N PHE A 82 5.39 13.50 10.41
CA PHE A 82 5.65 12.12 10.79
C PHE A 82 4.48 11.20 10.47
N ARG A 83 4.76 9.91 10.38
CA ARG A 83 3.76 8.85 10.36
C ARG A 83 4.12 7.75 11.34
N VAL A 84 3.11 7.11 11.89
CA VAL A 84 3.28 5.97 12.78
C VAL A 84 3.02 4.68 12.01
N ARG A 85 3.94 3.72 12.17
CA ARG A 85 3.84 2.38 11.61
C ARG A 85 3.80 1.35 12.72
N HIS A 86 3.08 0.26 12.50
CA HIS A 86 3.07 -0.86 13.41
C HIS A 86 3.09 -2.17 12.63
N PHE A 87 4.21 -2.88 12.78
CA PHE A 87 4.46 -4.18 12.17
C PHE A 87 4.45 -5.26 13.24
N TRP A 88 3.58 -6.24 13.06
CA TRP A 88 3.42 -7.34 13.99
C TRP A 88 2.81 -8.54 13.27
N SER A 89 2.66 -9.64 13.97
CA SER A 89 2.10 -10.88 13.46
C SER A 89 1.22 -11.54 14.50
N MET A 90 0.21 -12.26 14.03
CA MET A 90 -0.63 -13.13 14.85
C MET A 90 -0.52 -14.57 14.40
N TYR A 91 -0.71 -15.49 15.33
CA TYR A 91 -0.51 -16.91 15.11
C TYR A 91 -1.79 -17.70 15.37
N GLY A 92 -1.97 -18.75 14.57
CA GLY A 92 -3.05 -19.71 14.69
C GLY A 92 -2.50 -21.12 14.95
N PRO A 93 -3.38 -22.07 15.32
CA PRO A 93 -2.99 -23.46 15.50
C PRO A 93 -2.58 -24.14 14.18
N ASP A 94 -3.13 -23.71 13.04
CA ASP A 94 -2.85 -24.22 11.71
C ASP A 94 -3.22 -23.20 10.62
N ALA A 95 -2.86 -23.51 9.37
CA ALA A 95 -3.15 -22.69 8.20
C ALA A 95 -4.64 -22.46 7.94
N ASP A 96 -5.53 -23.39 8.31
CA ASP A 96 -6.97 -23.25 8.06
C ASP A 96 -7.62 -22.30 9.06
N ALA A 97 -7.18 -22.30 10.32
CA ALA A 97 -7.56 -21.30 11.31
C ALA A 97 -7.11 -19.89 10.88
N LEU A 98 -5.93 -19.74 10.29
CA LEU A 98 -5.44 -18.46 9.77
C LEU A 98 -6.26 -17.97 8.56
N LYS A 99 -6.64 -18.86 7.64
CA LYS A 99 -7.55 -18.51 6.53
C LYS A 99 -8.93 -18.09 7.04
N GLN A 100 -9.47 -18.80 8.02
CA GLN A 100 -10.74 -18.41 8.65
C GLN A 100 -10.65 -17.03 9.33
N ALA A 101 -9.50 -16.71 9.95
CA ALA A 101 -9.26 -15.37 10.51
C ALA A 101 -9.23 -14.30 9.41
N MET A 102 -8.61 -14.57 8.26
CA MET A 102 -8.64 -13.66 7.08
C MET A 102 -10.05 -13.42 6.57
N GLU A 103 -10.87 -14.46 6.44
CA GLU A 103 -12.28 -14.32 6.03
C GLU A 103 -13.08 -13.49 7.05
N ARG A 104 -12.87 -13.74 8.36
CA ARG A 104 -13.52 -12.96 9.42
C ARG A 104 -13.14 -11.49 9.36
N LEU A 105 -11.86 -11.18 9.17
CA LEU A 105 -11.38 -9.81 8.99
C LEU A 105 -12.06 -9.14 7.78
N HIS A 106 -12.09 -9.82 6.64
CA HIS A 106 -12.74 -9.30 5.43
C HIS A 106 -14.23 -9.02 5.64
N GLN A 107 -14.94 -9.87 6.38
CA GLN A 107 -16.39 -9.75 6.61
C GLN A 107 -16.74 -8.71 7.69
N GLU A 108 -15.95 -8.62 8.77
CA GLU A 108 -16.34 -7.88 9.97
C GLU A 108 -15.69 -6.49 10.10
N LEU A 109 -14.52 -6.26 9.50
CA LEU A 109 -13.87 -4.95 9.53
C LEU A 109 -14.72 -3.82 8.92
N PRO A 110 -15.52 -4.04 7.85
CA PRO A 110 -16.43 -3.01 7.33
C PRO A 110 -17.40 -2.46 8.36
N ALA A 111 -17.99 -3.31 9.21
CA ALA A 111 -18.88 -2.87 10.28
C ALA A 111 -18.16 -2.05 11.37
N LYS A 112 -16.82 -2.05 11.37
CA LYS A 112 -15.95 -1.32 12.30
C LYS A 112 -15.29 -0.10 11.65
N GLY A 113 -15.80 0.36 10.50
CA GLY A 113 -15.35 1.58 9.83
C GLY A 113 -14.13 1.39 8.93
N TRP A 114 -13.89 0.18 8.43
CA TRP A 114 -12.81 -0.10 7.49
C TRP A 114 -13.35 -0.40 6.10
N LYS A 115 -12.88 0.34 5.11
CA LYS A 115 -13.14 0.05 3.72
C LYS A 115 -12.18 -1.04 3.22
N VAL A 116 -12.72 -2.07 2.58
CA VAL A 116 -11.92 -3.09 1.88
C VAL A 116 -11.43 -2.51 0.55
N LEU A 117 -10.12 -2.45 0.37
CA LEU A 117 -9.49 -2.03 -0.87
C LEU A 117 -9.15 -3.21 -1.77
N ARG A 118 -8.76 -4.34 -1.16
CA ARG A 118 -8.38 -5.56 -1.86
C ARG A 118 -8.55 -6.78 -0.96
N PHE A 119 -9.04 -7.88 -1.51
CA PHE A 119 -9.03 -9.20 -0.87
C PHE A 119 -8.79 -10.29 -1.92
N GLU A 120 -7.52 -10.60 -2.16
CA GLU A 120 -7.10 -11.54 -3.22
C GLU A 120 -5.68 -12.06 -2.95
N PRO A 121 -5.20 -13.09 -3.67
CA PRO A 121 -3.80 -13.50 -3.60
C PRO A 121 -2.83 -12.36 -3.94
N ALA A 122 -1.79 -12.20 -3.13
CA ALA A 122 -0.73 -11.22 -3.33
C ALA A 122 0.00 -11.43 -4.67
N LYS A 123 0.52 -10.34 -5.24
CA LYS A 123 1.33 -10.35 -6.47
C LYS A 123 2.79 -10.75 -6.19
N SER A 124 2.98 -11.80 -5.40
CA SER A 124 4.28 -12.39 -5.05
C SER A 124 4.42 -13.80 -5.63
N GLN A 125 5.61 -14.40 -5.56
CA GLN A 125 5.81 -15.78 -5.98
C GLN A 125 5.01 -16.78 -5.11
N ALA A 126 4.85 -16.47 -3.82
CA ALA A 126 4.09 -17.29 -2.87
C ALA A 126 2.57 -17.20 -3.08
N LYS A 127 2.06 -16.10 -3.66
CA LYS A 127 0.63 -15.85 -3.94
C LYS A 127 -0.27 -16.12 -2.75
N GLN A 128 0.18 -15.79 -1.55
CA GLN A 128 -0.60 -15.96 -0.33
C GLN A 128 -1.71 -14.90 -0.25
N LEU A 129 -2.79 -15.22 0.46
CA LEU A 129 -3.97 -14.36 0.56
C LEU A 129 -3.60 -13.04 1.26
N GLN A 130 -4.07 -11.93 0.69
CA GLN A 130 -3.82 -10.57 1.19
C GLN A 130 -5.15 -9.81 1.31
N LEU A 131 -5.29 -9.08 2.41
CA LEU A 131 -6.36 -8.14 2.67
C LEU A 131 -5.75 -6.75 2.85
N ASP A 132 -6.14 -5.80 2.02
CA ASP A 132 -5.85 -4.38 2.25
C ASP A 132 -7.12 -3.63 2.62
N VAL A 133 -7.00 -2.81 3.65
CA VAL A 133 -8.10 -2.01 4.18
C VAL A 133 -7.63 -0.60 4.50
N GLU A 134 -8.57 0.34 4.49
CA GLU A 134 -8.38 1.71 4.91
C GLU A 134 -9.47 2.09 5.91
N HIS A 135 -9.11 2.65 7.06
CA HIS A 135 -10.08 3.11 8.03
C HIS A 135 -10.70 4.42 7.55
N GLU A 136 -12.02 4.46 7.42
CA GLU A 136 -12.75 5.49 6.68
C GLU A 136 -12.65 6.88 7.31
N LYS A 137 -12.46 6.96 8.64
CA LYS A 137 -12.45 8.23 9.36
C LYS A 137 -11.07 8.89 9.43
N ASP A 138 -10.02 8.10 9.63
CA ASP A 138 -8.68 8.60 9.94
C ASP A 138 -7.62 8.11 8.95
N HIS A 139 -8.05 7.47 7.87
CA HIS A 139 -7.22 7.09 6.71
C HIS A 139 -5.99 6.23 7.05
N HIS A 140 -6.03 5.51 8.18
CA HIS A 140 -5.05 4.48 8.46
C HIS A 140 -5.20 3.35 7.45
N THR A 141 -4.10 2.90 6.89
CA THR A 141 -4.09 1.77 5.95
C THR A 141 -3.47 0.55 6.61
N ALA A 142 -4.08 -0.61 6.42
CA ALA A 142 -3.53 -1.87 6.88
C ALA A 142 -3.44 -2.86 5.73
N THR A 143 -2.31 -3.55 5.68
CA THR A 143 -2.12 -4.76 4.86
C THR A 143 -1.98 -5.94 5.80
N ILE A 144 -2.81 -6.95 5.59
CA ILE A 144 -2.83 -8.20 6.35
C ILE A 144 -2.55 -9.32 5.37
N GLU A 145 -1.50 -10.08 5.60
CA GLU A 145 -1.01 -11.12 4.70
C GLU A 145 -0.91 -12.46 5.42
N LEU A 146 -1.49 -13.50 4.82
CA LEU A 146 -1.26 -14.87 5.26
C LEU A 146 0.18 -15.26 4.97
N LEU A 147 0.95 -15.68 5.97
CA LEU A 147 2.32 -16.16 5.82
C LEU A 147 2.42 -17.63 6.24
N LEU A 148 2.63 -18.48 5.25
CA LEU A 148 2.91 -19.92 5.41
C LEU A 148 4.31 -20.24 4.85
N PRO A 149 4.95 -21.34 5.29
CA PRO A 149 6.18 -21.83 4.70
C PRO A 149 6.14 -21.89 3.17
N SER A 150 7.10 -21.25 2.52
CA SER A 150 7.17 -21.21 1.06
C SER A 150 7.48 -22.60 0.47
N THR A 151 6.76 -22.95 -0.60
CA THR A 151 6.87 -24.25 -1.29
C THR A 151 7.49 -24.16 -2.69
N TYR A 152 7.83 -22.96 -3.17
CA TYR A 152 8.48 -22.79 -4.47
C TYR A 152 9.97 -23.19 -4.43
N LYS A 153 10.49 -23.57 -5.60
CA LYS A 153 11.78 -24.27 -5.75
C LYS A 153 12.97 -23.52 -5.12
N ASP A 154 13.04 -22.22 -5.33
CA ASP A 154 14.13 -21.34 -4.94
C ASP A 154 13.87 -20.53 -3.66
N ALA A 155 12.86 -20.92 -2.86
CA ALA A 155 12.63 -20.30 -1.56
C ALA A 155 13.84 -20.43 -0.64
N SER A 156 14.18 -19.32 0.01
CA SER A 156 15.27 -19.23 0.98
C SER A 156 15.02 -20.11 2.20
N LYS A 157 16.07 -20.34 2.99
CA LYS A 157 15.96 -21.08 4.25
C LYS A 157 14.94 -20.45 5.20
N TRP A 158 14.88 -19.12 5.25
CA TRP A 158 14.00 -18.39 6.17
C TRP A 158 12.53 -18.45 5.75
N GLU A 159 12.26 -18.37 4.45
CA GLU A 159 10.90 -18.51 3.90
C GLU A 159 10.35 -19.93 4.11
N LYS A 160 11.21 -20.95 4.05
CA LYS A 160 10.84 -22.34 4.37
C LYS A 160 10.63 -22.60 5.85
N ALA A 161 11.28 -21.81 6.71
CA ALA A 161 11.21 -21.95 8.17
C ALA A 161 10.21 -20.97 8.81
N THR A 162 9.50 -20.18 8.01
CA THR A 162 8.52 -19.20 8.50
C THR A 162 7.40 -19.93 9.22
N ARG A 163 7.05 -19.46 10.43
CA ARG A 163 5.91 -19.98 11.18
C ARG A 163 4.61 -19.46 10.55
N ASP A 164 3.64 -20.36 10.40
CA ASP A 164 2.25 -20.04 10.03
C ASP A 164 1.74 -18.84 10.85
N SER A 165 1.42 -17.75 10.16
CA SER A 165 0.99 -16.50 10.79
C SER A 165 0.16 -15.63 9.85
N LEU A 166 -0.47 -14.60 10.38
CA LEU A 166 -0.84 -13.41 9.62
C LEU A 166 0.14 -12.30 9.96
N SER A 167 0.78 -11.71 8.95
CA SER A 167 1.54 -10.48 9.10
C SER A 167 0.62 -9.28 8.98
N VAL A 168 0.81 -8.28 9.83
CA VAL A 168 0.04 -7.04 9.82
C VAL A 168 1.00 -5.86 9.69
N SER A 169 0.78 -5.04 8.68
CA SER A 169 1.42 -3.76 8.48
C SER A 169 0.36 -2.66 8.54
N LEU A 170 0.25 -1.96 9.67
CA LEU A 170 -0.63 -0.82 9.84
C LEU A 170 0.17 0.49 9.76
N THR A 171 -0.30 1.45 8.98
CA THR A 171 0.35 2.75 8.78
C THR A 171 -0.67 3.89 8.89
N SER A 172 -0.35 4.92 9.67
CA SER A 172 -1.15 6.15 9.73
C SER A 172 -0.97 7.02 8.48
N PRO A 173 -1.88 7.97 8.20
CA PRO A 173 -1.52 9.10 7.33
C PRO A 173 -0.38 9.91 7.96
N CYS A 174 0.13 10.88 7.21
CA CYS A 174 1.07 11.84 7.76
C CYS A 174 0.36 12.82 8.69
N TYR A 175 0.98 13.08 9.84
CA TYR A 175 0.61 14.10 10.82
C TYR A 175 1.72 15.12 10.96
N THR A 176 1.42 16.26 11.56
CA THR A 176 2.42 17.27 11.95
C THR A 176 2.43 17.47 13.46
N ASP A 177 3.63 17.57 14.03
CA ASP A 177 3.84 17.97 15.42
C ASP A 177 5.12 18.80 15.49
N PRO A 178 5.04 20.11 15.78
CA PRO A 178 6.23 20.97 15.88
C PRO A 178 7.27 20.52 16.92
N GLU A 179 6.91 19.60 17.82
CA GLU A 179 7.81 19.00 18.80
C GLU A 179 8.39 17.65 18.37
N TYR A 180 8.00 17.13 17.20
CA TYR A 180 8.49 15.84 16.71
C TYR A 180 10.00 15.88 16.41
N THR A 181 10.69 14.89 16.93
CA THR A 181 12.09 14.61 16.66
C THR A 181 12.26 13.18 16.15
N VAL A 182 13.21 12.98 15.24
CA VAL A 182 13.48 11.64 14.70
C VAL A 182 13.95 10.71 15.83
N GLY A 183 13.20 9.64 16.06
CA GLY A 183 13.46 8.66 17.13
C GLY A 183 12.43 8.68 18.27
N ASP A 184 11.45 9.59 18.23
CA ASP A 184 10.31 9.64 19.17
C ASP A 184 9.34 8.45 19.07
#